data_AF-A0AAV5AKM3-F1
#
_entry.id   AF-A0AAV5AKM3-F1
#
_cell.length_a   1.000
_cell.length_b   1.000
_cell.length_c   1.000
_cell.angle_alpha   90.00
_cell.angle_beta   90.00
_cell.angle_gamma   90.00
#
_symmetry.space_group_name_H-M   'P 1'
#
loop_
_entity.id
_entity.type
_entity.pdbx_description
1 polymer ?
#
loop_
_entity_poly.entity_id
_entity_poly.type
_entity_poly.pdbx_seq_one_letter_code
_entity_poly.pdbx_strand_id
1 'polypeptide(L)'
;MKSTFILNFVSAVILSVSIVHGDVIAFSGSTCDGGEGSNVPCQEQCIHASGRHSALTPLLRFIVQVVADGPHCLTFYEDGGCSINVGEVVNPGGASCTNINTGTDVNSFKCSPNGVCAN
;
A
#
# COMPACT_ATOMS: atom_id res chain seq x y z
N MET A 1 0.65 6.36 -63.92
CA MET A 1 -0.24 5.80 -62.88
C MET A 1 0.46 4.65 -62.18
N LYS A 2 0.22 4.52 -60.87
CA LYS A 2 0.60 3.45 -59.92
C LYS A 2 1.91 3.70 -59.13
N SER A 3 1.74 4.49 -58.08
CA SER A 3 2.58 4.53 -56.89
C SER A 3 2.06 3.47 -55.92
N THR A 4 2.93 2.63 -55.34
CA THR A 4 2.56 1.68 -54.29
C THR A 4 3.57 1.83 -53.14
N PHE A 5 3.16 2.55 -52.10
CA PHE A 5 3.90 2.67 -50.83
C PHE A 5 3.31 1.62 -49.87
N ILE A 6 4.09 0.60 -49.53
CA ILE A 6 3.69 -0.42 -48.54
C ILE A 6 4.15 0.07 -47.17
N LEU A 7 3.22 0.54 -46.33
CA LEU A 7 3.50 0.82 -44.92
C LEU A 7 3.37 -0.48 -44.12
N ASN A 8 4.50 -0.97 -43.59
CA ASN A 8 4.53 -2.04 -42.59
C ASN A 8 4.10 -1.46 -41.24
N PHE A 9 2.91 -1.83 -40.77
CA PHE A 9 2.48 -1.56 -39.40
C PHE A 9 3.12 -2.59 -38.47
N VAL A 10 4.18 -2.19 -37.75
CA VAL A 10 4.73 -2.97 -36.63
C VAL A 10 3.89 -2.63 -35.40
N SER A 11 3.00 -3.54 -35.00
CA SER A 11 2.20 -3.39 -33.78
C SER A 11 3.04 -3.76 -32.56
N ALA A 12 3.51 -2.76 -31.82
CA ALA A 12 4.16 -2.96 -30.54
C ALA A 12 3.08 -3.25 -29.48
N VAL A 13 2.95 -4.52 -29.07
CA VAL A 13 2.14 -4.89 -27.90
C VAL A 13 2.91 -4.44 -26.66
N ILE A 14 2.54 -3.29 -26.13
CA ILE A 14 2.97 -2.86 -24.80
C ILE A 14 2.19 -3.71 -23.81
N LEU A 15 2.83 -4.72 -23.22
CA LEU A 15 2.35 -5.40 -22.03
C LEU A 15 2.37 -4.38 -20.89
N SER A 16 1.28 -3.63 -20.75
CA SER A 16 1.01 -2.85 -19.54
C SER A 16 0.83 -3.85 -18.40
N VAL A 17 1.91 -4.15 -17.68
CA VAL A 17 1.82 -4.73 -16.35
C VAL A 17 1.04 -3.70 -15.54
N SER A 18 -0.23 -3.98 -15.29
CA SER A 18 -1.03 -3.18 -14.38
C SER A 18 -0.35 -3.26 -13.02
N ILE A 19 0.49 -2.28 -12.71
CA ILE A 19 0.95 -2.03 -11.36
C ILE A 19 -0.33 -1.65 -10.63
N VAL A 20 -0.98 -2.62 -10.01
CA VAL A 20 -2.14 -2.36 -9.17
C VAL A 20 -1.56 -1.54 -8.02
N HIS A 21 -1.73 -0.23 -8.08
CA HIS A 21 -1.38 0.66 -6.97
C HIS A 21 -2.21 0.16 -5.79
N GLY A 22 -1.54 -0.58 -4.89
CA GLY A 22 -2.11 -1.07 -3.66
C GLY A 22 -2.38 0.10 -2.77
N ASP A 23 -3.59 0.61 -2.90
CA ASP A 23 -4.12 1.67 -2.09
C ASP A 23 -4.29 1.12 -0.67
N VAL A 24 -3.40 1.53 0.23
CA VAL A 24 -3.45 1.21 1.65
C VAL A 24 -4.37 2.22 2.31
N ILE A 25 -5.43 1.75 2.94
CA ILE A 25 -6.41 2.59 3.63
C ILE A 25 -6.41 2.18 5.10
N ALA A 26 -6.17 3.14 5.98
CA ALA A 26 -6.26 2.92 7.41
C ALA A 26 -7.63 3.40 7.93
N PHE A 27 -8.26 2.63 8.81
CA PHE A 27 -9.61 2.91 9.34
C PHE A 27 -9.58 3.08 10.85
N SER A 28 -10.35 4.05 11.37
CA SER A 28 -10.59 4.19 12.80
C SER A 28 -11.63 3.15 13.24
N GLY A 29 -11.26 2.04 13.86
CA GLY A 29 -12.24 1.01 14.25
C GLY A 29 -11.63 -0.35 14.47
N SER A 30 -12.47 -1.40 14.42
CA SER A 30 -12.03 -2.79 14.54
C SER A 30 -12.23 -3.62 13.27
N THR A 31 -13.00 -3.10 12.31
CA THR A 31 -13.56 -3.90 11.21
C THR A 31 -13.68 -3.11 9.89
N CYS A 32 -12.75 -2.18 9.62
CA CYS A 32 -12.81 -1.23 8.47
C CYS A 32 -14.15 -0.47 8.35
N ASP A 33 -14.78 -0.19 9.49
CA ASP A 33 -16.16 0.27 9.59
C ASP A 33 -16.28 1.72 10.08
N GLY A 34 -15.20 2.30 10.58
CA GLY A 34 -15.17 3.72 10.92
C GLY A 34 -14.51 4.59 9.86
N GLY A 35 -14.04 5.76 10.27
CA GLY A 35 -13.51 6.77 9.36
C GLY A 35 -12.34 6.26 8.53
N GLU A 36 -12.50 6.32 7.22
CA GLU A 36 -11.43 6.08 6.24
C GLU A 36 -10.38 7.18 6.35
N GLY A 37 -9.12 6.77 6.46
CA GLY A 37 -7.97 7.65 6.34
C GLY A 37 -7.63 7.95 4.87
N SER A 38 -6.56 8.70 4.67
CA SER A 38 -6.06 8.93 3.30
C SER A 38 -5.60 7.63 2.67
N ASN A 39 -6.03 7.42 1.44
CA ASN A 39 -5.53 6.37 0.59
C ASN A 39 -4.09 6.69 0.16
N VAL A 40 -3.20 5.70 0.27
CA VAL A 40 -1.76 5.85 0.00
C VAL A 40 -1.24 4.70 -0.86
N PRO A 41 -0.40 4.97 -1.86
CA PRO A 41 0.09 3.93 -2.75
C PRO A 41 1.15 3.04 -2.09
N CYS A 42 1.01 1.72 -2.24
CA CYS A 42 1.98 0.71 -1.80
C CYS A 42 3.15 0.62 -2.80
N GLN A 43 4.21 1.41 -2.58
CA GLN A 43 5.35 1.53 -3.51
C GLN A 43 6.72 1.41 -2.82
N GLU A 44 6.81 0.69 -1.69
CA GLU A 44 8.03 0.54 -0.88
C GLU A 44 8.61 1.85 -0.32
N GLN A 45 7.87 2.94 -0.45
CA GLN A 45 8.25 4.26 0.06
C GLN A 45 7.93 4.35 1.56
N CYS A 46 8.76 5.09 2.28
CA CYS A 46 8.46 5.47 3.66
C CYS A 46 7.31 6.50 3.65
N ILE A 47 6.18 6.12 4.21
CA ILE A 47 4.98 6.93 4.26
C ILE A 47 4.80 7.41 5.69
N HIS A 48 4.86 8.73 5.86
CA HIS A 48 4.63 9.36 7.14
C HIS A 48 3.15 9.30 7.52
N ALA A 49 2.88 8.90 8.76
CA ALA A 49 1.54 8.67 9.30
C ALA A 49 0.83 9.99 9.68
N SER A 50 1.59 10.99 10.17
CA SER A 50 1.02 12.28 10.60
C SER A 50 0.38 13.06 9.43
N GLY A 51 -0.72 13.74 9.73
CA GLY A 51 -1.47 14.55 8.76
C GLY A 51 -2.35 13.76 7.78
N ARG A 52 -2.24 12.42 7.74
CA ARG A 52 -3.10 11.52 6.95
C ARG A 52 -4.26 11.03 7.81
N HIS A 53 -5.18 11.94 8.15
CA HIS A 53 -6.25 11.71 9.11
C HIS A 53 -7.34 10.76 8.58
N SER A 54 -7.42 9.60 9.23
CA SER A 54 -8.49 9.22 10.18
C SER A 54 -7.99 8.15 11.17
N ALA A 55 -6.91 7.44 10.84
CA ALA A 55 -6.46 6.26 11.61
C ALA A 55 -4.94 6.15 11.82
N LEU A 56 -4.16 7.14 11.39
CA LEU A 56 -2.69 7.15 11.46
C LEU A 56 -2.13 8.33 12.29
N THR A 57 -2.93 8.86 13.22
CA THR A 57 -2.34 9.42 14.45
C THR A 57 -1.51 8.32 15.13
N PRO A 58 -0.50 8.65 15.96
CA PRO A 58 0.23 7.63 16.71
C PRO A 58 -0.78 6.79 17.50
N LEU A 59 -1.06 5.60 16.97
CA LEU A 59 -2.08 4.71 17.47
C LEU A 59 -1.43 3.34 17.59
N LEU A 60 -1.42 2.86 18.83
CA LEU A 60 -1.07 1.50 19.20
C LEU A 60 -1.86 0.45 18.40
N ARG A 61 -3.07 0.82 17.93
CA ARG A 61 -4.00 -0.08 17.25
C ARG A 61 -4.82 0.61 16.17
N PHE A 62 -4.83 0.04 14.96
CA PHE A 62 -5.65 0.49 13.83
C PHE A 62 -5.97 -0.68 12.88
N ILE A 63 -6.87 -0.47 11.92
CA ILE A 63 -7.17 -1.45 10.86
C ILE A 63 -6.63 -0.94 9.55
N VAL A 64 -6.02 -1.83 8.77
CA VAL A 64 -5.58 -1.54 7.41
C VAL A 64 -6.31 -2.43 6.42
N GLN A 65 -6.74 -1.82 5.33
CA GLN A 65 -7.19 -2.48 4.12
C GLN A 65 -6.19 -2.24 3.01
N VAL A 66 -5.91 -3.26 2.20
CA VAL A 66 -5.21 -3.09 0.93
C VAL A 66 -6.17 -3.46 -0.18
N VAL A 67 -6.50 -2.48 -1.03
CA VAL A 67 -7.51 -2.64 -2.08
C VAL A 67 -6.98 -3.48 -3.25
N ALA A 68 -5.67 -3.41 -3.53
CA ALA A 68 -5.05 -4.25 -4.55
C ALA A 68 -5.15 -5.73 -4.20
N ASP A 69 -5.29 -6.56 -5.24
CA ASP A 69 -5.23 -8.01 -5.13
C ASP A 69 -3.80 -8.50 -4.89
N GLY A 70 -3.70 -9.59 -4.12
CA GLY A 70 -2.43 -10.24 -3.82
C GLY A 70 -1.84 -9.79 -2.47
N PRO A 71 -0.89 -10.56 -1.92
CA PRO A 71 -0.36 -10.28 -0.61
C PRO A 71 0.59 -9.08 -0.64
N HIS A 72 0.43 -8.20 0.34
CA HIS A 72 1.23 -7.02 0.58
C HIS A 72 1.83 -7.08 1.99
N CYS A 73 3.14 -6.87 2.10
CA CYS A 73 3.77 -6.67 3.40
C CYS A 73 3.64 -5.21 3.80
N LEU A 74 3.19 -4.95 5.03
CA LEU A 74 3.30 -3.65 5.67
C LEU A 74 4.27 -3.73 6.84
N THR A 75 5.19 -2.78 6.89
CA THR A 75 6.17 -2.62 7.98
C THR A 75 5.90 -1.29 8.66
N PHE A 76 5.83 -1.29 9.98
CA PHE A 76 5.48 -0.13 10.79
C PHE A 76 6.68 0.34 11.61
N TYR A 77 6.76 1.65 11.82
CA TYR A 77 7.90 2.28 12.49
C TYR A 77 7.45 3.33 13.51
N GLU A 78 8.16 3.41 14.64
CA GLU A 78 7.91 4.42 15.69
C GLU A 78 8.41 5.82 15.31
N ASP A 79 9.35 5.93 14.37
CA ASP A 79 9.85 7.21 13.89
C ASP A 79 9.15 7.63 12.60
N GLY A 80 9.34 8.89 12.20
CA GLY A 80 8.78 9.42 10.96
C GLY A 80 9.58 9.06 9.70
N GLY A 81 10.76 8.45 9.84
CA GLY A 81 11.72 8.18 8.77
C GLY A 81 11.87 6.69 8.42
N CYS A 82 11.02 5.83 8.96
CA CYS A 82 11.06 4.38 8.76
C CYS A 82 12.41 3.74 9.12
N SER A 83 12.96 4.13 10.27
CA SER A 83 14.26 3.68 10.77
C SER A 83 14.14 2.70 11.93
N ILE A 84 13.11 2.82 12.76
CA ILE A 84 12.92 2.01 13.97
C ILE A 84 11.66 1.15 13.80
N ASN A 85 11.87 -0.10 13.38
CA ASN A 85 10.79 -1.07 13.10
C ASN A 85 10.11 -1.49 14.42
N VAL A 86 8.78 -1.48 14.42
CA VAL A 86 7.95 -1.88 15.56
C VAL A 86 6.97 -3.00 15.25
N GLY A 87 6.94 -3.48 14.01
CA GLY A 87 6.10 -4.59 13.61
C GLY A 87 5.91 -4.71 12.10
N GLU A 88 5.49 -5.90 11.70
CA GLU A 88 5.24 -6.27 10.31
C GLU A 88 3.95 -7.08 10.22
N VAL A 89 3.24 -6.92 9.11
CA VAL A 89 2.08 -7.77 8.81
C VAL A 89 2.01 -8.05 7.31
N VAL A 90 1.52 -9.23 6.96
CA VAL A 90 1.11 -9.53 5.59
C VAL A 90 -0.40 -9.35 5.49
N ASN A 91 -0.83 -8.37 4.71
CA ASN A 91 -2.22 -8.23 4.31
C ASN A 91 -2.44 -9.04 3.01
N PRO A 92 -3.48 -9.89 2.92
CA PRO A 92 -3.70 -10.74 1.75
C PRO A 92 -4.20 -9.98 0.51
N GLY A 93 -4.51 -8.69 0.62
CA GLY A 93 -5.07 -7.86 -0.45
C GLY A 93 -6.57 -8.11 -0.66
N GLY A 94 -7.08 -7.65 -1.80
CA GLY A 94 -8.47 -7.84 -2.21
C GLY A 94 -9.47 -7.17 -1.26
N ALA A 95 -9.13 -5.99 -0.76
CA ALA A 95 -9.91 -5.24 0.23
C ALA A 95 -10.06 -5.95 1.59
N SER A 96 -9.10 -6.83 1.95
CA SER A 96 -9.08 -7.49 3.25
C SER A 96 -8.63 -6.57 4.38
N CYS A 97 -9.37 -6.60 5.48
CA CYS A 97 -9.11 -5.82 6.68
C CYS A 97 -8.21 -6.57 7.66
N THR A 98 -7.12 -5.94 8.07
CA THR A 98 -6.15 -6.53 9.00
C THR A 98 -5.99 -5.64 10.22
N ASN A 99 -6.08 -6.25 11.42
CA ASN A 99 -5.83 -5.53 12.67
C ASN A 99 -4.33 -5.37 12.89
N ILE A 100 -3.90 -4.12 13.06
CA ILE A 100 -2.53 -3.77 13.41
C ILE A 100 -2.52 -3.45 14.89
N ASN A 101 -1.68 -4.14 15.64
CA ASN A 101 -1.42 -3.85 17.05
C ASN A 101 0.09 -4.02 17.29
N THR A 102 0.82 -2.92 17.21
CA THR A 102 2.28 -2.88 17.37
C THR A 102 2.70 -2.77 18.84
N GLY A 103 1.76 -2.47 19.76
CA GLY A 103 2.05 -2.25 21.17
C GLY A 103 2.85 -0.97 21.48
N THR A 104 3.23 -0.22 20.46
CA THR A 104 3.84 1.12 20.52
C THR A 104 3.29 2.00 19.40
N ASP A 105 3.52 3.30 19.48
CA ASP A 105 3.04 4.26 18.51
C ASP A 105 3.66 4.03 17.12
N VAL A 106 2.85 4.18 16.08
CA VAL A 106 3.30 4.11 14.68
C VAL A 106 3.27 5.52 14.09
N ASN A 107 4.43 6.01 13.66
CA ASN A 107 4.58 7.33 13.05
C ASN A 107 4.93 7.28 11.55
N SER A 108 5.36 6.13 11.05
CA SER A 108 5.48 5.87 9.61
C SER A 108 5.33 4.40 9.29
N PHE A 109 5.11 4.09 8.02
CA PHE A 109 5.05 2.72 7.53
C PHE A 109 5.59 2.61 6.10
N LYS A 110 6.00 1.42 5.73
CA LYS A 110 6.29 1.03 4.34
C LYS A 110 5.30 -0.04 3.93
N CYS A 111 4.99 -0.08 2.65
CA CYS A 111 4.21 -1.17 2.07
C CYS A 111 4.97 -1.72 0.86
N SER A 112 5.23 -3.02 0.87
CA SER A 112 5.79 -3.75 -0.26
C SER A 112 4.69 -4.46 -1.04
N PRO A 113 4.68 -4.39 -2.39
CA PRO A 113 3.70 -5.05 -3.24
C PRO A 113 3.89 -6.59 -3.32
N ASN A 114 4.58 -7.18 -2.34
CA ASN A 114 4.76 -8.61 -2.23
C ASN A 114 4.48 -9.06 -0.78
N GLY A 115 4.19 -10.34 -0.60
CA GLY A 115 3.89 -10.93 0.72
C GLY A 115 5.12 -11.20 1.60
N VAL A 116 6.28 -10.64 1.28
CA VAL A 116 7.53 -10.90 2.00
C VAL A 116 7.99 -9.63 2.70
N CYS A 117 8.01 -9.67 4.03
CA CYS A 117 8.54 -8.56 4.82
C CYS A 117 10.06 -8.63 4.90
N ALA A 118 10.72 -7.56 4.46
CA ALA A 118 12.16 -7.41 4.54
C ALA A 118 12.51 -6.83 5.92
N ASN A 119 13.10 -7.66 6.78
CA ASN A 119 13.58 -7.29 8.11
C ASN A 119 14.81 -6.39 8.02
#